data_AF-A0A7V4G7G1-F1
#
_entry.id   AF-A0A7V4G7G1-F1
#
_cell.length_a   1.000
_cell.length_b   1.000
_cell.length_c   1.000
_cell.angle_alpha   90.00
_cell.angle_beta   90.00
_cell.angle_gamma   90.00
#
_symmetry.space_group_name_H-M   'P 1'
#
loop_
_entity.id
_entity.type
_entity.pdbx_description
1 polymer ?
#
loop_
_entity_poly.entity_id
_entity_poly.type
_entity_poly.pdbx_seq_one_letter_code
_entity_poly.pdbx_strand_id
1 'polypeptide(L)'
;RDLVRRELAELYPKLREFRRALTGKKAAIYVGGAFKAFSLIKAFRLLGMQVVLVGSQTGTAEDYRELHDITDPGTIIVDDSNPLELSAFLQEQDVDIFVGGVKERPIAYKLGVGFCDHNHERKIPLEGFVGMLNFAQEVYNTVMSPVWRFVPRRTAEKV
;
A
#
# COMPACT_ATOMS: atom_id res chain seq x y z
N ARG A 1 -28.20 -3.70 -9.60
CA ARG A 1 -27.77 -4.93 -8.86
C ARG A 1 -27.07 -5.92 -9.79
N ASP A 2 -27.57 -6.12 -11.02
CA ASP A 2 -26.96 -7.07 -11.97
C ASP A 2 -25.56 -6.68 -12.46
N LEU A 3 -25.30 -5.39 -12.66
CA LEU A 3 -23.96 -4.87 -12.96
C LEU A 3 -22.94 -5.34 -11.92
N VAL A 4 -23.17 -5.03 -10.64
CA VAL A 4 -22.26 -5.40 -9.54
C VAL A 4 -22.05 -6.90 -9.48
N ARG A 5 -23.11 -7.71 -9.60
CA ARG A 5 -22.99 -9.18 -9.61
C ARG A 5 -22.07 -9.66 -10.74
N ARG A 6 -22.27 -9.15 -11.96
CA ARG A 6 -21.49 -9.52 -13.14
C ARG A 6 -20.02 -9.13 -12.97
N GLU A 7 -19.75 -7.88 -12.60
CA GLU A 7 -18.38 -7.38 -12.40
C GLU A 7 -17.63 -8.16 -11.31
N LEU A 8 -18.30 -8.44 -10.17
CA LEU A 8 -17.69 -9.21 -9.08
C LEU A 8 -17.42 -10.67 -9.47
N ALA A 9 -18.32 -11.30 -10.25
CA ALA A 9 -18.13 -12.67 -10.71
C ALA A 9 -16.89 -12.82 -11.60
N GLU A 10 -16.54 -11.79 -12.37
CA GLU A 10 -15.31 -11.77 -13.17
C GLU A 10 -14.08 -11.36 -12.34
N LEU A 11 -14.21 -10.35 -11.48
CA LEU A 11 -13.10 -9.75 -10.75
C LEU A 11 -12.55 -10.68 -9.66
N TYR A 12 -13.42 -11.28 -8.84
CA TYR A 12 -12.98 -12.05 -7.66
C TYR A 12 -12.09 -13.26 -7.97
N PRO A 13 -12.36 -14.07 -9.01
CA PRO A 13 -11.44 -15.14 -9.40
C PRO A 13 -10.04 -14.63 -9.71
N LYS A 14 -9.92 -13.52 -10.45
CA LYS A 14 -8.64 -12.88 -10.79
C LYS A 14 -7.93 -12.35 -9.54
N LEU A 15 -8.66 -11.66 -8.65
CA LEU A 15 -8.09 -11.16 -7.39
C LEU A 15 -7.62 -12.28 -6.46
N ARG A 16 -8.27 -13.46 -6.50
CA ARG A 16 -7.86 -14.61 -5.68
C ARG A 16 -6.46 -15.10 -6.03
N GLU A 17 -6.04 -15.01 -7.29
CA GLU A 17 -4.68 -15.39 -7.70
C GLU A 17 -3.64 -14.47 -7.07
N PHE A 18 -3.83 -13.14 -7.17
CA PHE A 18 -2.95 -12.16 -6.52
C PHE A 18 -2.96 -12.30 -5.00
N ARG A 19 -4.14 -12.48 -4.39
CA ARG A 19 -4.28 -12.65 -2.95
C ARG A 19 -3.45 -13.82 -2.42
N ARG A 20 -3.40 -14.95 -3.14
CA ARG A 20 -2.58 -16.11 -2.71
C ARG A 20 -1.10 -15.76 -2.58
N ALA A 21 -0.56 -14.95 -3.50
CA ALA A 21 0.84 -14.56 -3.47
C ALA A 21 1.13 -13.40 -2.49
N LEU A 22 0.16 -12.52 -2.28
CA LEU A 22 0.29 -11.31 -1.47
C LEU A 22 -0.11 -11.51 0.00
N THR A 23 -0.75 -12.62 0.35
CA THR A 23 -1.21 -12.86 1.73
C THR A 23 -0.04 -12.79 2.72
N GLY A 24 -0.21 -11.99 3.78
CA GLY A 24 0.79 -11.81 4.84
C GLY A 24 1.90 -10.81 4.51
N LYS A 25 1.90 -10.22 3.30
CA LYS A 25 2.81 -9.13 2.96
C LYS A 25 2.38 -7.83 3.63
N LYS A 26 3.36 -6.99 3.96
CA LYS A 26 3.16 -5.73 4.70
C LYS A 26 3.16 -4.52 3.78
N ALA A 27 2.18 -3.64 3.94
CA ALA A 27 2.02 -2.41 3.19
C ALA A 27 2.12 -1.19 4.11
N ALA A 28 2.80 -0.16 3.62
CA ALA A 28 2.76 1.20 4.15
C ALA A 28 2.04 2.13 3.18
N ILE A 29 1.28 3.09 3.70
CA ILE A 29 0.51 4.06 2.93
C ILE A 29 0.87 5.46 3.41
N TYR A 30 1.28 6.34 2.52
CA TYR A 30 1.46 7.76 2.81
C TYR A 30 0.99 8.60 1.62
N VAL A 31 -0.17 9.23 1.74
CA VAL A 31 -0.85 9.89 0.62
C VAL A 31 -1.43 11.24 1.04
N GLY A 32 -1.73 12.10 0.06
CA GLY A 32 -2.48 13.33 0.34
C GLY A 32 -3.95 13.01 0.65
N GLY A 33 -4.41 13.39 1.85
CA GLY A 33 -5.80 13.26 2.31
C GLY A 33 -6.15 11.85 2.82
N ALA A 34 -6.92 11.79 3.91
CA ALA A 34 -7.24 10.54 4.60
C ALA A 34 -8.20 9.61 3.83
N PHE A 35 -9.07 10.14 2.97
CA PHE A 35 -9.99 9.32 2.16
C PHE A 35 -9.26 8.33 1.23
N LYS A 36 -8.09 8.74 0.70
CA LYS A 36 -7.26 7.83 -0.11
C LYS A 36 -6.66 6.73 0.75
N ALA A 37 -6.15 7.10 1.93
CA ALA A 37 -5.61 6.16 2.88
C ALA A 37 -6.65 5.10 3.28
N PHE A 38 -7.88 5.53 3.59
CA PHE A 38 -9.00 4.65 3.89
C PHE A 38 -9.30 3.64 2.77
N SER A 39 -9.36 4.13 1.53
CA SER A 39 -9.65 3.30 0.36
C SER A 39 -8.54 2.27 0.11
N LEU A 40 -7.28 2.69 0.27
CA LEU A 40 -6.10 1.83 0.11
C LEU A 40 -6.03 0.76 1.21
N ILE A 41 -6.39 1.09 2.47
CA ILE A 41 -6.46 0.09 3.55
C ILE A 41 -7.40 -1.06 3.16
N LYS A 42 -8.59 -0.72 2.65
CA LYS A 42 -9.57 -1.73 2.21
C LYS A 42 -9.06 -2.53 1.01
N ALA A 43 -8.41 -1.88 0.04
CA ALA A 43 -7.85 -2.56 -1.13
C ALA A 43 -6.75 -3.55 -0.74
N PHE A 44 -5.82 -3.17 0.14
CA PHE A 44 -4.78 -4.07 0.65
C PHE A 44 -5.35 -5.24 1.44
N ARG A 45 -6.35 -4.99 2.31
CA ARG A 45 -7.06 -6.05 3.04
C ARG A 45 -7.76 -7.04 2.10
N LEU A 46 -8.30 -6.56 0.97
CA LEU A 46 -8.88 -7.41 -0.08
C LEU A 46 -7.83 -8.29 -0.77
N LEU A 47 -6.57 -7.83 -0.87
CA LEU A 47 -5.44 -8.62 -1.36
C LEU A 47 -4.77 -9.49 -0.29
N GLY A 48 -5.26 -9.47 0.95
CA GLY A 48 -4.73 -10.27 2.06
C GLY A 48 -3.44 -9.70 2.67
N MET A 49 -3.13 -8.44 2.38
CA MET A 49 -1.97 -7.74 2.93
C MET A 49 -2.31 -7.03 4.24
N GLN A 50 -1.31 -6.87 5.09
CA GLN A 50 -1.40 -6.15 6.36
C GLN A 50 -0.93 -4.72 6.18
N VAL A 51 -1.75 -3.73 6.57
CA VAL A 51 -1.33 -2.33 6.58
C VAL A 51 -0.69 -2.03 7.93
N VAL A 52 0.63 -1.82 7.94
CA VAL A 52 1.42 -1.61 9.16
C VAL A 52 1.75 -0.15 9.42
N LEU A 53 1.63 0.69 8.39
CA LEU A 53 1.75 2.14 8.51
C LEU A 53 0.74 2.82 7.59
N VAL A 54 0.08 3.85 8.11
CA VAL A 54 -0.75 4.76 7.33
C VAL A 54 -0.48 6.20 7.73
N GLY A 55 -0.46 7.12 6.77
CA GLY A 55 -0.39 8.54 7.06
C GLY A 55 -0.95 9.43 5.97
N SER A 56 -1.20 10.68 6.36
CA SER A 56 -1.73 11.73 5.51
C SER A 56 -0.97 13.04 5.70
N GLN A 57 -0.92 13.86 4.64
CA GLN A 57 -0.28 15.19 4.67
C GLN A 57 -1.24 16.31 5.12
N THR A 58 -2.55 16.09 4.98
CA THR A 58 -3.57 17.15 5.14
C THR A 58 -4.82 16.62 5.84
N GLY A 59 -4.66 15.66 6.77
CA GLY A 59 -5.79 15.06 7.48
C GLY A 59 -6.32 15.95 8.60
N THR A 60 -7.61 15.81 8.91
CA THR A 60 -8.24 16.43 10.08
C THR A 60 -8.23 15.48 11.29
N ALA A 61 -8.52 15.99 12.48
CA ALA A 61 -8.65 15.14 13.68
C ALA A 61 -9.83 14.14 13.61
N GLU A 62 -10.85 14.39 12.78
CA GLU A 62 -11.91 13.42 12.49
C GLU A 62 -11.36 12.30 11.60
N ASP A 63 -10.64 12.67 10.54
CA ASP A 63 -10.03 11.72 9.62
C ASP A 63 -9.09 10.72 10.34
N TYR A 64 -8.28 11.21 11.28
CA TYR A 64 -7.37 10.34 12.03
C TYR A 64 -8.10 9.40 13.01
N ARG A 65 -9.26 9.81 13.54
CA ARG A 65 -10.12 8.92 14.33
C ARG A 65 -10.71 7.82 13.45
N GLU A 66 -11.19 8.18 12.26
CA GLU A 66 -11.69 7.18 11.32
C GLU A 66 -10.58 6.21 10.87
N LEU A 67 -9.38 6.71 10.59
CA LEU A 67 -8.22 5.88 10.26
C LEU A 67 -7.90 4.91 11.38
N HIS A 68 -7.85 5.39 12.63
CA HIS A 68 -7.64 4.55 13.81
C HIS A 68 -8.65 3.40 13.88
N ASP A 69 -9.94 3.69 13.67
CA ASP A 69 -11.02 2.71 13.81
C ASP A 69 -11.02 1.64 12.70
N ILE A 70 -10.44 1.92 11.53
CA ILE A 70 -10.37 0.96 10.42
C ILE A 70 -9.06 0.19 10.33
N THR A 71 -8.00 0.69 10.95
CA THR A 71 -6.69 0.03 10.99
C THR A 71 -6.65 -1.10 12.01
N ASP A 72 -5.74 -2.04 11.80
CA ASP A 72 -5.58 -3.16 12.73
C ASP A 72 -4.75 -2.68 13.95
N PRO A 73 -4.91 -3.27 15.14
CA PRO A 73 -4.09 -2.91 16.30
C PRO A 73 -2.59 -3.03 16.01
N GLY A 74 -1.84 -1.98 16.35
CA GLY A 74 -0.40 -1.89 16.11
C GLY A 74 -0.02 -1.23 14.77
N THR A 75 -0.98 -0.84 13.92
CA THR A 75 -0.69 0.02 12.77
C THR A 75 -0.21 1.40 13.25
N ILE A 76 0.94 1.85 12.72
CA ILE A 76 1.47 3.19 12.98
C ILE A 76 0.66 4.20 12.15
N ILE A 77 0.15 5.25 12.81
CA ILE A 77 -0.58 6.35 12.15
C ILE A 77 0.27 7.61 12.25
N VAL A 78 0.58 8.23 11.12
CA VAL A 78 1.43 9.43 11.06
C VAL A 78 0.72 10.61 10.38
N ASP A 79 0.98 11.82 10.88
CA ASP A 79 0.49 13.09 10.35
C ASP A 79 1.67 13.95 9.89
N ASP A 80 1.63 14.39 8.63
CA ASP A 80 2.65 15.24 8.01
C ASP A 80 4.11 14.80 8.25
N SER A 81 4.35 13.48 8.29
CA SER A 81 5.68 12.94 8.53
C SER A 81 6.69 13.33 7.45
N ASN A 82 7.89 13.63 7.91
CA ASN A 82 9.02 13.96 7.05
C ASN A 82 9.71 12.69 6.50
N PRO A 83 10.55 12.81 5.46
CA PRO A 83 11.23 11.67 4.86
C PRO A 83 12.10 10.83 5.80
N LEU A 84 12.69 11.44 6.84
CA LEU A 84 13.56 10.73 7.78
C LEU A 84 12.73 9.80 8.68
N GLU A 85 11.64 10.30 9.23
CA GLU A 85 10.68 9.51 10.01
C GLU A 85 10.08 8.38 9.18
N LEU A 86 9.60 8.69 7.97
CA LEU A 86 9.06 7.68 7.07
C LEU A 86 10.10 6.59 6.78
N SER A 87 11.34 6.95 6.51
CA SER A 87 12.40 5.97 6.25
C SER A 87 12.61 5.03 7.45
N ALA A 88 12.66 5.59 8.66
CA ALA A 88 12.82 4.82 9.90
C ALA A 88 11.65 3.85 10.12
N PHE A 89 10.40 4.32 10.00
CA PHE A 89 9.23 3.46 10.18
C PHE A 89 9.15 2.35 9.13
N LEU A 90 9.47 2.65 7.86
CA LEU A 90 9.46 1.64 6.80
C LEU A 90 10.49 0.54 7.07
N GLN A 91 11.65 0.89 7.62
CA GLN A 91 12.68 -0.08 8.00
C GLN A 91 12.25 -0.90 9.23
N GLU A 92 11.77 -0.24 10.27
CA GLU A 92 11.32 -0.87 11.53
C GLU A 92 10.19 -1.89 11.27
N GLN A 93 9.23 -1.54 10.41
CA GLN A 93 8.08 -2.38 10.14
C GLN A 93 8.34 -3.51 9.12
N ASP A 94 9.52 -3.52 8.46
CA ASP A 94 9.89 -4.48 7.41
C ASP A 94 8.81 -4.59 6.30
N VAL A 95 8.45 -3.44 5.71
CA VAL A 95 7.40 -3.39 4.68
C VAL A 95 7.82 -3.96 3.33
N ASP A 96 6.86 -4.57 2.64
CA ASP A 96 7.01 -5.11 1.28
C ASP A 96 6.68 -4.11 0.19
N ILE A 97 5.72 -3.23 0.46
CA ILE A 97 5.31 -2.18 -0.45
C ILE A 97 5.06 -0.88 0.31
N PHE A 98 5.44 0.22 -0.33
CA PHE A 98 5.08 1.57 0.07
C PHE A 98 4.25 2.23 -1.02
N VAL A 99 3.10 2.81 -0.64
CA VAL A 99 2.22 3.55 -1.54
C VAL A 99 2.27 5.02 -1.22
N GLY A 100 2.54 5.85 -2.21
CA GLY A 100 2.55 7.29 -2.04
C GLY A 100 2.63 8.05 -3.34
N GLY A 101 3.06 9.31 -3.26
CA GLY A 101 3.26 10.17 -4.41
C GLY A 101 4.67 10.09 -5.00
N VAL A 102 4.93 10.96 -5.98
CA VAL A 102 6.22 11.04 -6.66
C VAL A 102 7.38 11.33 -5.70
N LYS A 103 7.11 12.04 -4.60
CA LYS A 103 8.12 12.44 -3.60
C LYS A 103 8.58 11.25 -2.73
N GLU A 104 7.71 10.30 -2.47
CA GLU A 104 7.97 9.13 -1.62
C GLU A 104 8.70 8.00 -2.36
N ARG A 105 8.58 7.97 -3.70
CA ARG A 105 9.17 6.92 -4.55
C ARG A 105 10.68 6.71 -4.34
N PRO A 106 11.53 7.76 -4.27
CA PRO A 106 12.95 7.57 -4.05
C PRO A 106 13.28 6.93 -2.70
N ILE A 107 12.46 7.16 -1.67
CA ILE A 107 12.64 6.57 -0.34
C ILE A 107 12.46 5.05 -0.44
N ALA A 108 11.34 4.60 -1.02
CA ALA A 108 11.04 3.18 -1.18
C ALA A 108 12.17 2.42 -1.89
N TYR A 109 12.62 2.94 -3.04
CA TYR A 109 13.64 2.25 -3.82
C TYR A 109 15.02 2.25 -3.18
N LYS A 110 15.41 3.32 -2.47
CA LYS A 110 16.67 3.33 -1.70
C LYS A 110 16.65 2.32 -0.55
N LEU A 111 15.47 2.01 -0.01
CA LEU A 111 15.28 1.01 1.04
C LEU A 111 15.04 -0.43 0.49
N GLY A 112 15.01 -0.62 -0.83
CA GLY A 112 14.70 -1.92 -1.44
C GLY A 112 13.25 -2.37 -1.21
N VAL A 113 12.33 -1.43 -1.05
CA VAL A 113 10.90 -1.66 -0.84
C VAL A 113 10.15 -1.44 -2.16
N GLY A 114 9.15 -2.29 -2.43
CA GLY A 114 8.27 -2.11 -3.58
C GLY A 114 7.52 -0.78 -3.50
N PHE A 115 7.25 -0.17 -4.65
CA PHE A 115 6.49 1.09 -4.69
C PHE A 115 5.27 0.95 -5.60
N CYS A 116 4.13 1.49 -5.15
CA CYS A 116 2.97 1.74 -5.99
C CYS A 116 2.69 3.24 -6.01
N ASP A 117 2.71 3.82 -7.20
CA ASP A 117 2.50 5.26 -7.38
C ASP A 117 1.00 5.56 -7.32
N HIS A 118 0.57 6.41 -6.41
CA HIS A 118 -0.84 6.80 -6.30
C HIS A 118 -1.03 8.28 -6.65
N ASN A 119 -0.48 8.66 -7.81
CA ASN A 119 -0.57 9.99 -8.40
C ASN A 119 -1.86 10.16 -9.23
N HIS A 120 -2.35 11.39 -9.35
CA HIS A 120 -3.53 11.78 -10.13
C HIS A 120 -3.31 11.76 -11.65
N GLU A 121 -2.08 11.92 -12.13
CA GLU A 121 -1.77 12.01 -13.57
C GLU A 121 -1.58 10.64 -14.25
N ARG A 122 -1.94 9.56 -13.56
CA ARG A 122 -1.77 8.19 -14.05
C ARG A 122 -2.65 7.92 -15.27
N LYS A 123 -2.12 7.09 -16.17
CA LYS A 123 -2.83 6.64 -17.39
C LYS A 123 -3.63 5.36 -17.17
N ILE A 124 -3.26 4.57 -16.17
CA ILE A 124 -3.95 3.33 -15.80
C ILE A 124 -4.77 3.60 -14.54
N PRO A 125 -6.10 3.40 -14.56
CA PRO A 125 -6.95 3.65 -13.42
C PRO A 125 -6.71 2.62 -12.32
N LEU A 126 -6.81 3.06 -11.07
CA LEU A 126 -6.76 2.21 -9.86
C LEU A 126 -8.11 2.17 -9.11
N GLU A 127 -9.13 2.83 -9.64
CA GLU A 127 -10.48 2.91 -9.07
C GLU A 127 -11.51 2.04 -9.83
N GLY A 128 -12.59 1.69 -9.14
CA GLY A 128 -13.65 0.82 -9.68
C GLY A 128 -13.21 -0.63 -9.88
N PHE A 129 -14.03 -1.41 -10.59
CA PHE A 129 -13.78 -2.85 -10.80
C PHE A 129 -12.49 -3.13 -11.58
N VAL A 130 -12.31 -2.43 -12.72
CA VAL A 130 -11.11 -2.54 -13.54
C VAL A 130 -9.88 -2.02 -12.78
N GLY A 131 -10.02 -0.91 -12.05
CA GLY A 131 -8.92 -0.34 -11.30
C GLY A 131 -8.47 -1.20 -10.13
N MET A 132 -9.37 -1.91 -9.46
CA MET A 132 -8.99 -2.87 -8.42
C MET A 132 -8.13 -4.01 -8.99
N LEU A 133 -8.44 -4.48 -10.21
CA LEU A 133 -7.61 -5.48 -10.89
C LEU A 133 -6.23 -4.92 -11.25
N ASN A 134 -6.18 -3.71 -11.81
CA ASN A 134 -4.93 -3.03 -12.14
C ASN A 134 -4.07 -2.79 -10.89
N PHE A 135 -4.69 -2.37 -9.78
CA PHE A 135 -4.03 -2.20 -8.49
C PHE A 135 -3.44 -3.51 -8.00
N ALA A 136 -4.21 -4.61 -8.03
CA ALA A 136 -3.73 -5.93 -7.63
C ALA A 136 -2.53 -6.38 -8.47
N GLN A 137 -2.59 -6.16 -9.78
CA GLN A 137 -1.50 -6.51 -10.69
C GLN A 137 -0.24 -5.68 -10.44
N GLU A 138 -0.36 -4.38 -10.19
CA GLU A 138 0.77 -3.50 -9.89
C GLU A 138 1.42 -3.85 -8.55
N VAL A 139 0.61 -4.06 -7.51
CA VAL A 139 1.06 -4.52 -6.19
C VAL A 139 1.77 -5.86 -6.31
N TYR A 140 1.20 -6.81 -7.05
CA TYR A 140 1.83 -8.11 -7.29
C TYR A 140 3.17 -7.98 -8.01
N ASN A 141 3.21 -7.25 -9.12
CA ASN A 141 4.42 -7.10 -9.93
C ASN A 141 5.56 -6.46 -9.15
N THR A 142 5.24 -5.45 -8.33
CA THR A 142 6.25 -4.77 -7.51
C THR A 142 6.67 -5.69 -6.37
N VAL A 143 5.75 -6.20 -5.53
CA VAL A 143 6.08 -7.00 -4.33
C VAL A 143 6.81 -8.31 -4.68
N MET A 144 6.40 -8.98 -5.76
CA MET A 144 6.94 -10.28 -6.16
C MET A 144 8.10 -10.19 -7.14
N SER A 145 8.59 -8.97 -7.44
CA SER A 145 9.69 -8.77 -8.37
C SER A 145 10.97 -9.48 -7.90
N PRO A 146 11.69 -10.21 -8.79
CA PRO A 146 12.96 -10.82 -8.43
C PRO A 146 14.06 -9.79 -8.15
N VAL A 147 13.85 -8.51 -8.50
CA VAL A 147 14.82 -7.43 -8.27
C VAL A 147 15.19 -7.30 -6.79
N TRP A 148 14.26 -7.62 -5.88
CA TRP A 148 14.48 -7.53 -4.43
C TRP A 148 15.53 -8.51 -3.90
N ARG A 149 15.92 -9.50 -4.70
CA ARG A 149 17.02 -10.42 -4.38
C ARG A 149 18.40 -9.79 -4.59
N PHE A 150 18.48 -8.67 -5.30
CA PHE A 150 19.72 -8.03 -5.73
C PHE A 150 19.96 -6.65 -5.11
N VAL A 151 19.02 -6.16 -4.31
CA VAL A 151 19.19 -4.93 -3.54
C VAL A 151 19.41 -5.27 -2.07
N PRO A 152 20.25 -4.52 -1.36
CA PRO A 152 20.44 -4.69 0.08
C PRO A 152 19.14 -4.33 0.78
N ARG A 153 18.30 -5.34 1.04
CA ARG A 153 17.09 -5.23 1.85
C ARG A 153 17.34 -6.02 3.13
N ARG A 154 17.14 -5.39 4.29
CA ARG A 154 17.53 -5.96 5.58
C ARG A 154 19.03 -6.21 5.61
N THR A 155 19.84 -5.15 5.56
CA THR A 155 21.20 -5.25 6.10
C THR A 155 21.03 -5.81 7.50
N ALA A 156 21.32 -7.09 7.66
CA ALA A 156 21.50 -7.67 8.97
C ALA A 156 22.54 -6.76 9.62
N GLU A 157 22.14 -6.07 10.68
CA GLU A 157 23.08 -5.70 11.72
C GLU A 157 23.67 -7.03 12.19
N LYS A 158 24.71 -7.50 11.50
CA LYS A 158 25.70 -8.36 12.10
C LYS A 158 26.44 -7.45 13.07
N VAL A 159 25.88 -7.33 14.28
CA VAL A 159 26.66 -7.01 15.46
C VAL A 159 27.61 -8.17 15.71
#